data_AF-F3GPA2-F1
#
_entry.id   AF-F3GPA2-F1
#
_cell.length_a   1.000
_cell.length_b   1.000
_cell.length_c   1.000
_cell.angle_alpha   90.00
_cell.angle_beta   90.00
_cell.angle_gamma   90.00
#
_symmetry.space_group_name_H-M   'P 1'
#
loop_
_entity.id
_entity.type
_entity.pdbx_description
1 polymer ?
#
loop_
_entity_poly.entity_id
_entity_poly.type
_entity_poly.pdbx_seq_one_letter_code
_entity_poly.pdbx_strand_id
1 'polypeptide(L)' 'AAAEWFANIDNPRTRRAYLNDLQDFCSFVGLAGAEEFRAVTRSHVLAWRAELELRGLAGATIRRKLAALAS' A
#
# COMPACT_ATOMS: atom_id res chain seq x y z
N ALA A 1 -12.40 -4.27 12.09
CA ALA A 1 -11.25 -5.01 11.56
C ALA A 1 -10.19 -4.09 10.92
N ALA A 2 -10.31 -3.67 9.64
CA ALA A 2 -9.24 -2.88 8.99
C ALA A 2 -9.03 -1.48 9.60
N ALA A 3 -10.11 -0.78 9.95
CA ALA A 3 -10.04 0.51 10.63
C ALA A 3 -9.44 0.41 12.05
N GLU A 4 -9.71 -0.68 12.76
CA GLU A 4 -9.17 -0.95 14.10
C GLU A 4 -7.68 -1.29 14.04
N TRP A 5 -7.26 -2.10 13.06
CA TRP A 5 -5.85 -2.37 12.81
C TRP A 5 -5.08 -1.06 12.56
N PHE A 6 -5.62 -0.20 11.71
CA PHE A 6 -5.00 1.08 11.39
C PHE A 6 -4.92 2.03 12.58
N ALA A 7 -5.96 2.03 13.41
CA ALA A 7 -6.01 2.80 14.65
C ALA A 7 -4.97 2.33 15.68
N ASN A 8 -4.51 1.08 15.58
CA ASN A 8 -3.51 0.48 16.48
C ASN A 8 -2.04 0.75 16.03
N ILE A 9 -1.83 1.50 14.94
CA ILE A 9 -0.49 1.99 14.58
C ILE A 9 -0.16 3.21 15.43
N ASP A 10 0.50 3.01 16.58
CA ASP A 10 0.74 4.07 17.58
C ASP A 10 1.57 5.25 17.05
N ASN A 11 2.56 4.97 16.20
CA ASN A 11 3.41 6.03 15.65
C ASN A 11 2.65 6.79 14.54
N PRO A 12 2.31 8.08 14.74
CA PRO A 12 1.54 8.85 13.76
C PRO A 12 2.27 9.05 12.43
N ARG A 13 3.61 9.01 12.43
CA ARG A 13 4.40 9.08 11.20
C ARG A 13 4.29 7.79 10.40
N THR A 14 4.39 6.64 11.06
CA THR A 14 4.21 5.33 10.42
C THR A 14 2.80 5.19 9.88
N ARG A 15 1.80 5.60 10.68
CA ARG A 15 0.39 5.63 10.26
C ARG A 15 0.20 6.48 9.01
N ARG A 16 0.69 7.72 8.99
CA ARG A 16 0.60 8.60 7.81
C ARG A 16 1.33 8.01 6.60
N ALA A 17 2.50 7.41 6.80
CA ALA A 17 3.25 6.76 5.73
C ALA A 17 2.45 5.60 5.10
N TYR A 18 1.82 4.76 5.92
CA TYR A 18 1.00 3.65 5.45
C TYR A 18 -0.28 4.13 4.74
N LEU A 19 -0.94 5.20 5.23
CA LEU A 19 -2.07 5.80 4.51
C LEU A 19 -1.68 6.22 3.10
N ASN A 20 -0.55 6.93 2.97
CA ASN A 20 -0.07 7.41 1.69
C ASN A 20 0.31 6.25 0.77
N ASP A 21 0.90 5.18 1.30
CA ASP A 21 1.27 4.00 0.52
C ASP A 21 0.05 3.22 0.04
N LEU A 22 -0.98 3.07 0.89
CA LEU A 22 -2.26 2.46 0.52
C LEU A 22 -2.95 3.27 -0.58
N GLN A 23 -2.95 4.60 -0.47
CA GLN A 23 -3.57 5.46 -1.47
C GLN A 23 -2.83 5.44 -2.81
N ASP A 24 -1.49 5.41 -2.78
CA ASP A 24 -0.63 5.23 -3.96
C ASP A 24 -0.91 3.88 -4.64
N PHE A 25 -1.09 2.80 -3.88
CA PHE A 25 -1.48 1.49 -4.42
C PHE A 25 -2.89 1.49 -5.03
N CYS A 26 -3.90 2.02 -4.32
CA CYS A 26 -5.26 2.11 -4.85
C CYS A 26 -5.31 2.90 -6.16
N SER A 27 -4.57 4.02 -6.22
CA SER A 27 -4.48 4.84 -7.43
C SER A 27 -3.82 4.08 -8.58
N PHE A 28 -2.77 3.30 -8.29
CA PHE A 28 -2.09 2.47 -9.30
C PHE A 28 -2.99 1.38 -9.87
N VAL A 29 -3.75 0.67 -9.03
CA VAL A 29 -4.67 -0.39 -9.46
C VAL A 29 -5.95 0.16 -10.10
N GLY A 30 -6.26 1.44 -9.86
CA GLY A 30 -7.50 2.07 -10.33
C GLY A 30 -8.71 1.73 -9.48
N LEU A 31 -8.53 1.44 -8.18
CA LEU A 31 -9.63 1.16 -7.25
C LEU A 31 -10.37 2.47 -6.92
N ALA A 32 -11.65 2.53 -7.24
CA ALA A 32 -12.56 3.62 -6.92
C ALA A 32 -13.34 3.38 -5.61
N GLY A 33 -13.43 2.13 -5.14
CA GLY A 33 -14.19 1.77 -3.95
C GLY A 33 -13.62 0.60 -3.15
N ALA A 34 -13.98 0.55 -1.85
CA ALA A 34 -13.54 -0.51 -0.94
C ALA A 34 -14.00 -1.91 -1.37
N GLU A 35 -15.10 -2.00 -2.13
CA GLU A 35 -15.67 -3.27 -2.61
C GLU A 35 -14.77 -3.97 -3.64
N GLU A 36 -13.95 -3.19 -4.35
CA GLU A 36 -13.06 -3.65 -5.41
C GLU A 36 -11.78 -4.28 -4.85
N PHE A 37 -11.49 -4.13 -3.54
CA PHE A 37 -10.35 -4.78 -2.91
C PHE A 37 -10.39 -6.30 -3.01
N ARG A 38 -11.59 -6.92 -3.13
CA ARG A 38 -11.71 -8.36 -3.36
C ARG A 38 -11.14 -8.82 -4.71
N ALA A 39 -11.01 -7.90 -5.67
CA ALA A 39 -10.42 -8.17 -6.98
C ALA A 39 -8.89 -7.96 -6.99
N VAL A 40 -8.31 -7.42 -5.90
CA VAL A 40 -6.85 -7.30 -5.77
C VAL A 40 -6.24 -8.68 -5.62
N THR A 41 -5.18 -8.92 -6.39
CA THR A 41 -4.47 -10.20 -6.45
C THR A 41 -2.97 -9.98 -6.33
N ARG A 42 -2.22 -11.07 -6.20
CA ARG A 42 -0.75 -11.03 -6.18
C ARG A 42 -0.14 -10.35 -7.42
N SER A 43 -0.75 -10.47 -8.59
CA SER A 43 -0.23 -9.84 -9.81
C SER A 43 -0.25 -8.31 -9.72
N HIS A 44 -1.27 -7.72 -9.09
CA HIS A 44 -1.33 -6.28 -8.84
C HIS A 44 -0.18 -5.81 -7.94
N VAL A 45 0.15 -6.57 -6.89
CA VAL A 45 1.26 -6.25 -5.98
C VAL A 45 2.61 -6.35 -6.69
N LEU A 46 2.80 -7.35 -7.55
CA LEU A 46 4.02 -7.50 -8.33
C LEU A 46 4.18 -6.40 -9.38
N ALA A 47 3.09 -6.03 -10.06
CA ALA A 47 3.08 -4.93 -11.02
C ALA A 47 3.40 -3.60 -10.34
N TRP A 48 2.80 -3.33 -9.17
CA TRP A 48 3.11 -2.13 -8.40
C TRP A 48 4.56 -2.11 -7.93
N ARG A 49 5.11 -3.24 -7.48
CA ARG A 49 6.53 -3.33 -7.12
C ARG A 49 7.42 -2.94 -8.30
N ALA A 50 7.15 -3.46 -9.50
CA ALA A 50 7.91 -3.11 -10.70
C ALA A 50 7.79 -1.61 -11.03
N GLU A 51 6.60 -1.02 -10.88
CA GLU A 51 6.39 0.42 -11.03
C GLU A 51 7.21 1.24 -10.03
N LEU A 52 7.28 0.81 -8.76
CA LEU A 52 8.10 1.49 -7.75
C LEU A 52 9.60 1.40 -8.05
N GLU A 53 10.05 0.31 -8.66
CA GLU A 53 11.42 0.14 -9.16
C GLU A 53 11.69 1.07 -10.36
N LEU A 54 10.74 1.19 -11.30
CA LEU A 54 10.82 2.13 -12.43
C LEU A 54 10.84 3.60 -11.99
N ARG A 55 10.12 3.93 -10.91
CA ARG A 55 10.16 5.25 -10.25
C ARG A 55 11.50 5.54 -9.55
N GLY A 56 12.43 4.60 -9.52
CA GLY A 56 13.77 4.78 -8.94
C GLY A 56 13.77 4.90 -7.41
N LEU A 57 12.75 4.37 -6.73
CA LEU A 57 12.67 4.47 -5.27
C LEU A 57 13.73 3.61 -4.60
N ALA A 58 14.30 4.11 -3.51
CA ALA A 58 15.22 3.35 -2.68
C ALA A 58 14.56 2.05 -2.17
N GLY A 59 15.32 0.96 -2.09
CA GLY A 59 14.79 -0.34 -1.69
C GLY A 59 14.11 -0.35 -0.32
N ALA A 60 14.56 0.49 0.63
CA ALA A 60 13.90 0.64 1.93
C ALA A 60 12.49 1.25 1.80
N THR A 61 12.30 2.20 0.88
CA THR A 61 11.02 2.80 0.57
C THR A 61 10.07 1.79 -0.06
N ILE A 62 10.57 0.99 -1.01
CA ILE A 62 9.79 -0.10 -1.66
C ILE A 62 9.33 -1.12 -0.62
N ARG A 63 10.22 -1.56 0.28
CA ARG A 63 9.87 -2.51 1.35
C ARG A 63 8.79 -1.96 2.29
N ARG A 64 8.90 -0.68 2.70
CA ARG A 64 7.87 -0.03 3.54
C ARG A 64 6.51 -0.01 2.83
N LYS A 65 6.49 0.36 1.55
CA LYS A 65 5.29 0.37 0.70
C LYS A 65 4.63 -0.99 0.62
N LEU A 66 5.40 -2.06 0.42
CA LEU A 66 4.88 -3.43 0.40
C LEU A 66 4.40 -3.89 1.78
N ALA A 67 5.07 -3.50 2.85
CA ALA A 67 4.65 -3.82 4.22
C ALA A 67 3.28 -3.22 4.55
N ALA A 68 2.95 -2.04 4.03
CA ALA A 68 1.64 -1.42 4.22
C ALA A 68 0.48 -2.25 3.63
N LEU A 69 0.73 -3.09 2.62
CA LEU A 69 -0.28 -4.00 2.04
C LEU A 69 -0.41 -5.33 2.79
N ALA A 70 0.65 -5.74 3.49
CA ALA A 70 0.74 -7.06 4.14
C ALA A 70 0.45 -7.01 5.65
N SER A 71 0.14 -5.83 6.19
CA SER A 71 -0.04 -5.61 7.63
C SER A 71 -1.47 -5.84 8.11
#